data_AF-A0A5C6M507-F1
#
_entry.id   AF-A0A5C6M507-F1
#
_cell.length_a   1.000
_cell.length_b   1.000
_cell.length_c   1.000
_cell.angle_alpha   90.00
_cell.angle_beta   90.00
_cell.angle_gamma   90.00
#
_symmetry.space_group_name_H-M   'P 1'
#
loop_
_entity.id
_entity.type
_entity.pdbx_description
1 polymer ?
#
loop_
_entity_poly.entity_id
_entity_poly.type
_entity_poly.pdbx_seq_one_letter_code
_entity_poly.pdbx_strand_id
1 'polypeptide(L)'
;MTDALDWTWQYDGVILLTGLLCAVAASLPGNFLVLRRTSLLGDAVSHAVLPGIAAAFLLTHSRTGAVLFVGAVLAGLLTAVLTELIRDIGSVDEGASTGVVFTTLFAAGLVLIVQAADAVDLDPGCVLYGALEDSPLQTVRLFGTEIPRVALTLAGVLLLNLLFVFLFFKELLISSFDPGLATTGGVQCAAGALSADDC
;
A
#
# COMPACT_ATOMS: atom_id res chain seq x y z
N MET A 1 -35.57 -22.24 -5.07
CA MET A 1 -34.13 -22.13 -5.39
C MET A 1 -33.88 -20.88 -6.24
N THR A 2 -34.44 -19.74 -5.80
CA THR A 2 -34.40 -18.43 -6.49
C THR A 2 -34.10 -17.29 -5.54
N ASP A 3 -33.75 -17.56 -4.27
CA ASP A 3 -33.45 -16.55 -3.24
C ASP A 3 -31.94 -16.35 -3.06
N ALA A 4 -31.13 -16.76 -4.04
CA ALA A 4 -29.66 -16.59 -4.02
C ALA A 4 -29.19 -15.26 -4.65
N LEU A 5 -30.14 -14.42 -5.09
CA LEU A 5 -29.90 -13.11 -5.70
C LEU A 5 -30.84 -12.07 -5.09
N ASP A 6 -30.92 -12.02 -3.76
CA ASP A 6 -31.47 -10.86 -3.06
C ASP A 6 -30.47 -9.70 -3.15
N TRP A 7 -30.22 -9.24 -4.38
CA TRP A 7 -29.37 -8.09 -4.68
C TRP A 7 -30.01 -6.85 -4.07
N THR A 8 -29.42 -6.37 -2.99
CA THR A 8 -29.88 -5.18 -2.29
C THR A 8 -28.94 -4.04 -2.65
N TRP A 9 -29.42 -3.14 -3.52
CA TRP A 9 -28.66 -1.97 -3.99
C TRP A 9 -28.04 -1.12 -2.86
N GLN A 10 -28.61 -1.18 -1.65
CA GLN A 10 -28.09 -0.49 -0.47
C GLN A 10 -26.81 -1.12 0.12
N TYR A 11 -26.61 -2.43 -0.02
CA TYR A 11 -25.44 -3.13 0.53
C TYR A 11 -24.46 -3.50 -0.59
N ASP A 12 -24.92 -4.28 -1.57
CA ASP A 12 -24.08 -4.79 -2.67
C ASP A 12 -23.54 -3.66 -3.55
N GLY A 13 -24.38 -2.66 -3.83
CA GLY A 13 -24.00 -1.49 -4.64
C GLY A 13 -22.91 -0.65 -3.96
N VAL A 14 -22.94 -0.55 -2.63
CA VAL A 14 -21.96 0.20 -1.85
C VAL A 14 -20.63 -0.54 -1.78
N ILE A 15 -20.66 -1.86 -1.59
CA ILE A 15 -19.45 -2.70 -1.61
C ILE A 15 -18.77 -2.60 -2.97
N LEU A 16 -19.53 -2.72 -4.08
CA LEU A 16 -19.01 -2.59 -5.43
C LEU A 16 -18.45 -1.21 -5.73
N LEU A 17 -19.13 -0.15 -5.30
CA LEU A 17 -18.64 1.22 -5.46
C LEU A 17 -17.32 1.42 -4.71
N THR A 18 -17.22 0.89 -3.48
CA THR A 18 -16.01 0.96 -2.65
C THR A 18 -14.86 0.19 -3.30
N GLY A 19 -15.12 -1.01 -3.81
CA GLY A 19 -14.16 -1.82 -4.57
C GLY A 19 -13.68 -1.13 -5.85
N LEU A 20 -14.59 -0.52 -6.61
CA LEU A 20 -14.27 0.25 -7.81
C LEU A 20 -13.39 1.45 -7.49
N LEU A 21 -13.74 2.22 -6.45
CA LEU A 21 -12.94 3.36 -5.99
C LEU A 21 -11.53 2.93 -5.58
N CYS A 22 -11.41 1.82 -4.85
CA CYS A 22 -10.13 1.25 -4.45
C CYS A 22 -9.29 0.84 -5.67
N ALA A 23 -9.88 0.11 -6.63
CA ALA A 23 -9.21 -0.33 -7.84
C ALA A 23 -8.70 0.85 -8.68
N VAL A 24 -9.51 1.88 -8.88
CA VAL A 24 -9.11 3.09 -9.61
C VAL A 24 -8.00 3.81 -8.87
N ALA A 25 -8.11 3.99 -7.55
CA ALA A 25 -7.09 4.66 -6.74
C ALA A 25 -5.73 3.94 -6.78
N ALA A 26 -5.73 2.61 -6.77
CA ALA A 26 -4.51 1.80 -6.83
C ALA A 26 -3.91 1.69 -8.24
N SER A 27 -4.75 1.70 -9.29
CA SER A 27 -4.29 1.59 -10.68
C SER A 27 -3.42 2.78 -11.13
N LEU A 28 -3.69 3.98 -10.61
CA LEU A 28 -2.96 5.21 -10.94
C LEU A 28 -1.45 5.09 -10.64
N PRO A 29 -1.01 4.87 -9.39
CA PRO A 29 0.41 4.65 -9.09
C PRO A 29 0.92 3.33 -9.67
N GLY A 30 0.08 2.27 -9.71
CA GLY A 30 0.48 0.94 -10.17
C GLY A 30 1.01 0.91 -11.60
N ASN A 31 0.41 1.68 -12.52
CA ASN A 31 0.89 1.74 -13.90
C ASN A 31 2.35 2.25 -14.00
N PHE A 32 2.72 3.24 -13.17
CA PHE A 32 4.09 3.76 -13.15
C PHE A 32 5.09 2.76 -12.54
N LEU A 33 4.68 1.99 -11.53
CA LEU A 33 5.50 0.93 -10.95
C LEU A 33 5.82 -0.16 -11.98
N VAL A 34 4.84 -0.53 -12.82
CA VAL A 34 5.05 -1.50 -13.90
C VAL A 34 6.00 -0.96 -14.97
N LEU A 35 5.80 0.28 -15.42
CA LEU A 35 6.66 0.92 -16.42
C LEU A 35 8.11 1.03 -15.95
N ARG A 36 8.36 1.17 -14.64
CA ARG A 36 9.69 1.24 -14.05
C ARG A 36 10.34 -0.10 -13.76
N ARG A 37 9.67 -1.23 -14.04
CA ARG A 37 10.12 -2.59 -13.68
C ARG A 37 10.32 -2.80 -12.16
N THR A 38 9.73 -1.96 -11.32
CA THR A 38 9.76 -2.06 -9.85
C THR A 38 8.44 -2.60 -9.30
N SER A 39 7.78 -3.51 -10.03
CA SER A 39 6.45 -4.02 -9.68
C SER A 39 6.45 -4.83 -8.37
N LEU A 40 7.57 -5.49 -8.04
CA LEU A 40 7.75 -6.25 -6.80
C LEU A 40 7.73 -5.37 -5.54
N LEU A 41 7.98 -4.07 -5.68
CA LEU A 41 7.98 -3.13 -4.56
C LEU A 41 6.59 -3.02 -3.91
N GLY A 42 5.52 -3.07 -4.71
CA GLY A 42 4.15 -2.99 -4.19
C GLY A 42 3.75 -4.19 -3.31
N ASP A 43 4.22 -5.38 -3.67
CA ASP A 43 4.02 -6.60 -2.89
C ASP A 43 4.81 -6.55 -1.57
N ALA A 44 6.08 -6.15 -1.65
CA ALA A 44 6.93 -6.00 -0.48
C ALA A 44 6.37 -5.00 0.55
N VAL A 45 5.87 -3.85 0.09
CA VAL A 45 5.26 -2.84 0.98
C VAL A 45 4.02 -3.40 1.67
N SER A 46 3.14 -4.08 0.93
CA SER A 46 1.88 -4.63 1.49
C SER A 46 2.14 -5.61 2.64
N HIS A 47 3.15 -6.45 2.48
CA HIS A 47 3.52 -7.42 3.50
C HIS A 47 4.39 -6.88 4.63
N ALA A 48 5.15 -5.81 4.38
CA ALA A 48 5.88 -5.13 5.42
C ALA A 48 5.01 -4.23 6.32
N VAL A 49 3.80 -3.88 5.87
CA VAL A 49 2.86 -3.12 6.70
C VAL A 49 2.36 -3.95 7.89
N LEU A 50 2.17 -5.26 7.71
CA LEU A 50 1.70 -6.18 8.75
C LEU A 50 2.56 -6.19 10.03
N PRO A 51 3.91 -6.39 9.98
CA PRO A 51 4.75 -6.26 11.18
C PRO A 51 4.69 -4.87 11.80
N GLY A 52 4.53 -3.81 11.00
CA GLY A 52 4.39 -2.43 11.49
C GLY A 52 3.14 -2.21 12.33
N ILE A 53 2.01 -2.70 11.84
CA ILE A 53 0.73 -2.64 12.56
C ILE A 53 0.81 -3.47 13.84
N ALA A 54 1.37 -4.68 13.77
CA ALA A 54 1.56 -5.55 14.94
C ALA A 54 2.46 -4.89 16.01
N ALA A 55 3.58 -4.31 15.60
CA ALA A 55 4.49 -3.60 16.50
C ALA A 55 3.84 -2.36 17.13
N ALA A 56 3.13 -1.54 16.36
CA ALA A 56 2.44 -0.35 16.87
C ALA A 56 1.33 -0.70 17.87
N PHE A 57 0.60 -1.79 17.60
CA PHE A 57 -0.40 -2.31 18.52
C PHE A 57 0.21 -2.78 19.84
N LEU A 58 1.29 -3.57 19.78
CA LEU A 58 1.98 -4.07 20.98
C LEU A 58 2.55 -2.95 21.85
N LEU A 59 3.09 -1.90 21.25
CA LEU A 59 3.68 -0.77 21.98
C LEU A 59 2.62 0.14 22.61
N THR A 60 1.50 0.36 21.93
CA THR A 60 0.51 1.37 22.37
C THR A 60 -0.66 0.75 23.13
N HIS A 61 -0.89 -0.57 22.99
CA HIS A 61 -2.10 -1.29 23.45
C HIS A 61 -3.42 -0.62 23.02
N SER A 62 -3.38 0.25 22.02
CA SER A 62 -4.48 1.08 21.56
C SER A 62 -4.84 0.70 20.13
N ARG A 63 -6.12 0.39 19.90
CA ARG A 63 -6.65 0.06 18.56
C ARG A 63 -7.10 1.30 17.78
N THR A 64 -6.57 2.47 18.12
CA THR A 64 -6.96 3.70 17.43
C THR A 64 -6.37 3.70 16.02
N GLY A 65 -7.21 3.85 14.99
CA GLY A 65 -6.77 3.76 13.58
C GLY A 65 -5.59 4.68 13.22
N ALA A 66 -5.49 5.85 13.86
CA ALA A 66 -4.37 6.77 13.66
C ALA A 66 -3.02 6.20 14.11
N VAL A 67 -2.97 5.49 15.24
CA VAL A 67 -1.74 4.87 15.76
C VAL A 67 -1.28 3.73 14.86
N LEU A 68 -2.23 2.88 14.45
CA LEU A 68 -1.95 1.77 13.54
C LEU A 68 -1.48 2.27 12.17
N PHE A 69 -2.07 3.36 11.67
CA PHE A 69 -1.64 4.01 10.43
C PHE A 69 -0.19 4.53 10.52
N VAL A 70 0.18 5.17 11.62
CA VAL A 70 1.58 5.62 11.84
C VAL A 70 2.52 4.41 11.87
N GLY A 71 2.15 3.32 12.55
CA GLY A 71 2.91 2.07 12.54
C GLY A 71 3.12 1.49 11.14
N ALA A 72 2.06 1.46 10.34
CA ALA A 72 2.11 1.01 8.94
C ALA A 72 3.06 1.86 8.09
N VAL A 73 2.96 3.19 8.20
CA VAL A 73 3.83 4.13 7.45
C VAL A 73 5.30 3.98 7.86
N LEU A 74 5.58 3.87 9.16
CA LEU A 74 6.94 3.68 9.66
C LEU A 74 7.54 2.36 9.19
N ALA A 75 6.79 1.27 9.19
CA ALA A 75 7.27 -0.01 8.69
C ALA A 75 7.46 -0.03 7.17
N GLY A 76 6.59 0.63 6.40
CA GLY A 76 6.79 0.82 4.97
C GLY A 76 8.07 1.59 4.66
N LEU A 77 8.33 2.68 5.39
CA LEU A 77 9.57 3.46 5.25
C LEU A 77 10.80 2.65 5.67
N LEU A 78 10.71 1.91 6.78
CA LEU A 78 11.78 1.04 7.25
C LEU A 78 12.14 -0.01 6.20
N THR A 79 11.14 -0.60 5.55
CA THR A 79 11.32 -1.56 4.45
C THR A 79 12.08 -0.95 3.28
N ALA A 80 11.69 0.25 2.84
CA ALA A 80 12.38 0.92 1.74
C ALA A 80 13.86 1.16 2.07
N VAL A 81 14.16 1.60 3.31
CA VAL A 81 15.52 1.82 3.79
C VAL A 81 16.30 0.50 3.90
N LEU A 82 15.69 -0.56 4.41
CA LEU A 82 16.33 -1.88 4.53
C LEU A 82 16.64 -2.47 3.16
N THR A 83 15.72 -2.35 2.20
CA THR A 83 15.93 -2.82 0.82
C THR A 83 17.11 -2.10 0.18
N GLU A 84 17.19 -0.78 0.31
CA GLU A 84 18.31 -0.01 -0.23
C GLU A 84 19.64 -0.35 0.46
N LEU A 85 19.62 -0.53 1.78
CA LEU A 85 20.82 -0.92 2.54
C LEU A 85 21.33 -2.31 2.13
N ILE A 86 20.43 -3.29 1.96
CA ILE A 86 20.80 -4.65 1.53
C ILE A 86 21.30 -4.64 0.08
N ARG A 87 20.70 -3.81 -0.77
CA ARG A 87 21.16 -3.60 -2.15
C ARG A 87 22.61 -3.07 -2.16
N ASP A 88 22.91 -2.04 -1.38
CA ASP A 88 24.24 -1.39 -1.35
C ASP A 88 25.31 -2.31 -0.76
N ILE A 89 25.00 -3.00 0.36
CA ILE A 89 25.95 -3.91 1.02
C ILE A 89 26.15 -5.20 0.21
N GLY A 90 25.07 -5.74 -0.36
CA GLY A 90 25.07 -7.05 -1.00
C GLY A 90 25.43 -7.02 -2.48
N SER A 91 25.41 -5.85 -3.14
CA SER A 91 25.57 -5.71 -4.60
C SER A 91 24.66 -6.66 -5.39
N VAL A 92 23.45 -6.90 -4.88
CA VAL A 92 22.48 -7.86 -5.43
C VAL A 92 21.42 -7.12 -6.23
N ASP A 93 20.83 -7.80 -7.23
CA ASP A 93 19.69 -7.30 -7.99
C ASP A 93 18.57 -6.74 -7.11
N GLU A 94 17.92 -5.69 -7.60
CA GLU A 94 16.83 -4.98 -6.91
C GLU A 94 15.65 -5.91 -6.57
N GLY A 95 15.37 -6.87 -7.45
CA GLY A 95 14.35 -7.90 -7.20
C GLY A 95 14.74 -8.87 -6.08
N ALA A 96 16.01 -9.24 -5.98
CA ALA A 96 16.51 -10.20 -4.99
C ALA A 96 16.56 -9.59 -3.58
N SER A 97 17.08 -8.37 -3.46
CA SER A 97 17.12 -7.63 -2.19
C SER A 97 15.71 -7.39 -1.63
N THR A 98 14.78 -6.91 -2.48
CA THR A 98 13.38 -6.67 -2.10
C THR A 98 12.70 -7.94 -1.60
N GLY A 99 12.92 -9.08 -2.26
CA GLY A 99 12.35 -10.38 -1.86
C GLY A 99 12.85 -10.87 -0.48
N VAL A 100 14.14 -10.69 -0.18
CA VAL A 100 14.72 -11.06 1.12
C VAL A 100 14.18 -10.18 2.24
N VAL A 101 14.10 -8.85 2.03
CA VAL A 101 13.53 -7.93 3.03
C VAL A 101 12.06 -8.27 3.29
N PHE A 102 11.26 -8.45 2.24
CA PHE A 102 9.86 -8.80 2.39
C PHE A 102 9.67 -10.08 3.21
N THR A 103 10.32 -11.18 2.83
CA THR A 103 10.13 -12.47 3.51
C THR A 103 10.57 -12.44 4.97
N THR A 104 11.65 -11.73 5.29
CA THR A 104 12.14 -11.57 6.67
C THR A 104 11.19 -10.71 7.53
N LEU A 105 10.71 -9.58 7.00
CA LEU A 105 9.75 -8.73 7.71
C LEU A 105 8.40 -9.42 7.90
N PHE A 106 7.93 -10.15 6.89
CA PHE A 106 6.70 -10.92 6.99
C PHE A 106 6.79 -12.00 8.07
N ALA A 107 7.88 -12.77 8.09
CA ALA A 107 8.12 -13.77 9.14
C ALA A 107 8.20 -13.14 10.53
N ALA A 108 8.90 -12.00 10.68
CA ALA A 108 8.97 -11.26 11.93
C ALA A 108 7.59 -10.76 12.39
N GLY A 109 6.78 -10.24 11.47
CA GLY A 109 5.42 -9.79 11.75
C GLY A 109 4.51 -10.92 12.21
N LEU A 110 4.59 -12.09 11.56
CA LEU A 110 3.85 -13.27 11.97
C LEU A 110 4.22 -13.71 13.40
N VAL A 111 5.52 -13.73 13.72
CA VAL A 111 5.99 -14.07 15.08
C VAL A 111 5.47 -13.07 16.11
N LEU A 112 5.49 -11.77 15.81
CA LEU A 112 4.94 -10.73 16.68
C LEU A 112 3.44 -10.91 16.91
N ILE A 113 2.68 -11.20 15.85
CA ILE A 113 1.24 -11.45 15.96
C ILE A 113 0.97 -12.69 16.81
N VAL A 114 1.66 -13.80 16.59
CA VAL A 114 1.46 -15.04 17.36
C VAL A 114 1.74 -14.80 18.85
N GLN A 115 2.75 -14.01 19.20
CA GLN A 115 2.99 -13.64 20.60
C GLN A 115 1.93 -12.68 21.16
N ALA A 116 1.34 -11.84 20.31
CA ALA A 116 0.26 -10.91 20.68
C ALA A 116 -1.12 -11.57 20.77
N ALA A 117 -1.31 -12.71 20.09
CA ALA A 117 -2.59 -13.40 19.94
C ALA A 117 -3.15 -13.94 21.26
N ASP A 118 -2.28 -14.24 22.24
CA ASP A 118 -2.74 -14.60 23.59
C ASP A 118 -3.42 -13.42 24.33
N ALA A 119 -3.25 -12.18 23.85
CA ALA A 119 -3.80 -10.99 24.48
C ALA A 119 -5.01 -10.38 23.75
N VAL A 120 -5.16 -10.55 22.43
CA VAL A 120 -6.21 -9.90 21.62
C VAL A 120 -6.52 -10.64 20.30
N ASP A 121 -7.80 -10.78 19.97
CA ASP A 121 -8.32 -11.15 18.64
C ASP A 121 -8.04 -10.04 17.60
N LEU A 122 -6.83 -10.03 17.02
CA LEU A 122 -6.52 -9.30 15.79
C LEU A 122 -6.38 -10.31 14.65
N ASP A 123 -7.41 -10.41 13.80
CA ASP A 123 -7.36 -11.27 12.63
C ASP A 123 -6.38 -10.70 11.58
N PRO A 124 -5.27 -11.40 11.27
CA PRO A 124 -4.32 -10.96 10.25
C PRO A 124 -4.99 -10.86 8.87
N GLY A 125 -6.01 -11.68 8.63
CA GLY A 125 -6.81 -11.65 7.41
C GLY A 125 -7.58 -10.34 7.24
N CYS A 126 -8.22 -9.84 8.29
CA CYS A 126 -8.95 -8.57 8.24
C CYS A 126 -8.01 -7.36 8.06
N VAL A 127 -6.79 -7.43 8.62
CA VAL A 127 -5.79 -6.35 8.47
C VAL A 127 -5.12 -6.39 7.09
N LEU A 128 -4.84 -7.58 6.55
CA LEU A 128 -4.09 -7.76 5.30
C LEU A 128 -4.97 -7.64 4.05
N TYR A 129 -6.19 -8.20 4.08
CA TYR A 129 -7.12 -8.15 2.95
C TYR A 129 -8.10 -6.98 3.03
N GLY A 130 -8.31 -6.43 4.23
CA GLY A 130 -9.36 -5.45 4.51
C GLY A 130 -10.74 -6.11 4.55
N ALA A 131 -11.61 -5.63 5.44
CA ALA A 131 -13.00 -6.06 5.53
C ALA A 131 -13.88 -5.18 4.62
N LEU A 132 -13.90 -5.47 3.31
CA LEU A 132 -14.76 -4.76 2.35
C LEU A 132 -16.25 -5.00 2.66
N GLU A 133 -16.57 -6.14 3.25
CA GLU A 133 -17.89 -6.53 3.74
C GLU A 133 -18.42 -5.64 4.86
N ASP A 134 -17.56 -4.99 5.64
CA ASP A 134 -17.94 -4.06 6.71
C ASP A 134 -18.20 -2.64 6.20
N SER A 135 -17.94 -2.38 4.91
CA SER A 135 -18.13 -1.06 4.31
C SER A 135 -19.55 -0.50 4.45
N PRO A 136 -20.65 -1.26 4.37
CA PRO A 136 -21.99 -0.70 4.56
C PRO A 136 -22.39 -0.56 6.03
N LEU A 137 -21.65 -1.19 6.97
CA LEU A 137 -21.93 -1.07 8.42
C LEU A 137 -21.35 0.23 9.01
N GLN A 138 -20.28 0.77 8.42
CA GLN A 138 -19.62 1.99 8.91
C GLN A 138 -19.97 3.22 8.05
N THR A 139 -21.18 3.75 8.22
CA THR A 139 -21.65 4.94 7.52
C THR A 139 -21.45 6.23 8.34
N VAL A 140 -21.23 7.33 7.62
CA VAL A 140 -21.22 8.69 8.14
C VAL A 140 -22.31 9.46 7.41
N ARG A 141 -23.15 10.17 8.16
CA ARG A 141 -24.17 11.04 7.56
C ARG A 141 -23.51 12.30 7.02
N LEU A 142 -23.51 12.44 5.69
CA LEU A 142 -23.09 13.64 4.99
C LEU A 142 -24.27 14.19 4.19
N PHE A 143 -24.65 15.45 4.42
CA PHE A 143 -25.74 16.13 3.69
C PHE A 143 -27.08 15.37 3.65
N GLY A 144 -27.40 14.59 4.68
CA GLY A 144 -28.65 13.80 4.76
C GLY A 144 -28.61 12.43 4.08
N THR A 145 -27.49 12.06 3.45
CA THR A 145 -27.26 10.75 2.85
C THR A 145 -26.27 9.95 3.69
N GLU A 146 -26.56 8.67 3.92
CA GLU A 146 -25.64 7.75 4.61
C GLU A 146 -24.57 7.29 3.63
N ILE A 147 -23.34 7.80 3.77
CA ILE A 147 -22.21 7.44 2.91
C ILE A 147 -21.21 6.64 3.75
N PRO A 148 -20.70 5.50 3.27
CA PRO A 148 -19.69 4.74 4.00
C PRO A 148 -18.41 5.58 4.21
N ARG A 149 -17.87 5.54 5.42
CA ARG A 149 -16.63 6.25 5.77
C ARG A 149 -15.47 5.86 4.86
N VAL A 150 -15.40 4.57 4.51
CA VAL A 150 -14.34 4.00 3.67
C VAL A 150 -14.35 4.59 2.27
N ALA A 151 -15.53 4.80 1.67
CA ALA A 151 -15.60 5.43 0.34
C ALA A 151 -15.14 6.89 0.38
N LEU A 152 -15.42 7.64 1.45
CA LEU A 152 -14.91 9.01 1.62
C LEU A 152 -13.39 9.03 1.74
N THR A 153 -12.80 8.12 2.53
CA THR A 153 -11.33 8.02 2.63
C THR A 153 -10.71 7.61 1.30
N LEU A 154 -11.29 6.64 0.59
CA LEU A 154 -10.79 6.21 -0.72
C LEU A 154 -10.96 7.29 -1.78
N ALA A 155 -12.05 8.05 -1.77
CA ALA A 155 -12.23 9.20 -2.65
C ALA A 155 -11.18 10.29 -2.36
N GLY A 156 -10.84 10.53 -1.08
CA GLY A 156 -9.74 11.41 -0.69
C GLY A 156 -8.39 10.93 -1.20
N VAL A 157 -8.08 9.63 -1.05
CA VAL A 157 -6.84 9.02 -1.57
C VAL A 157 -6.80 9.08 -3.10
N LEU A 158 -7.91 8.80 -3.78
CA LEU A 158 -8.02 8.91 -5.23
C LEU A 158 -7.74 10.33 -5.70
N LEU A 159 -8.35 11.34 -5.07
CA LEU A 159 -8.09 12.75 -5.38
C LEU A 159 -6.64 13.14 -5.11
N LEU A 160 -6.04 12.65 -4.02
CA LEU A 160 -4.63 12.86 -3.71
C LEU A 160 -3.73 12.25 -4.78
N ASN A 161 -3.98 11.00 -5.18
CA ASN A 161 -3.23 10.31 -6.23
C ASN A 161 -3.38 11.02 -7.58
N LEU A 162 -4.59 11.46 -7.91
CA LEU A 162 -4.86 12.19 -9.15
C LEU A 162 -4.14 13.54 -9.16
N LEU A 163 -4.18 14.26 -8.04
CA LEU A 163 -3.46 15.53 -7.87
C LEU A 163 -1.94 15.33 -7.96
N PHE A 164 -1.42 14.29 -7.31
CA PHE A 164 0.00 13.93 -7.38
C PHE A 164 0.42 13.62 -8.82
N VAL A 165 -0.32 12.75 -9.52
CA VAL A 165 -0.03 12.41 -10.91
C VAL A 165 -0.17 13.63 -11.82
N PHE A 166 -1.16 14.50 -11.60
CA PHE A 166 -1.34 15.70 -12.40
C PHE A 166 -0.20 16.72 -12.21
N LEU A 167 0.22 16.96 -10.97
CA LEU A 167 1.30 17.90 -10.64
C LEU A 167 2.67 17.39 -11.12
N PHE A 168 2.95 16.10 -10.94
CA PHE A 168 4.23 15.48 -11.28
C PHE A 168 4.22 14.74 -12.62
N PHE A 169 3.22 14.99 -13.48
CA PHE A 169 3.06 14.23 -14.73
C PHE A 169 4.30 14.31 -15.61
N LYS A 170 4.92 15.50 -15.69
CA LYS A 170 6.11 15.74 -16.50
C LYS A 170 7.32 14.99 -15.96
N GLU A 171 7.54 15.07 -14.65
CA GLU A 171 8.64 14.42 -13.95
C GLU A 171 8.49 12.89 -13.99
N LEU A 172 7.28 12.37 -13.76
CA LEU A 172 6.99 10.93 -13.81
C LEU A 172 7.20 10.36 -15.21
N LEU A 173 6.75 11.07 -16.26
CA LEU A 173 6.89 10.63 -17.64
C LEU A 173 8.35 10.64 -18.09
N ILE A 174 9.09 11.71 -17.81
CA ILE A 174 10.52 11.81 -18.17
C ILE A 174 11.32 10.73 -17.45
N SER A 175 11.10 10.55 -16.14
CA SER A 175 11.80 9.54 -15.35
C SER A 175 11.45 8.10 -15.73
N SER A 176 10.26 7.84 -16.30
CA SER A 176 9.86 6.49 -16.74
C SER A 176 10.30 6.13 -18.17
N PHE A 177 10.44 7.10 -19.08
CA PHE A 177 10.75 6.83 -20.50
C PHE A 177 12.17 7.21 -20.93
N ASP A 178 12.80 8.18 -20.28
CA ASP A 178 14.17 8.63 -20.61
C ASP A 178 14.95 9.04 -19.36
N PRO A 179 15.47 8.07 -18.59
CA PRO A 179 16.29 8.36 -17.41
C PRO A 179 17.60 9.10 -17.75
N GLY A 180 18.08 9.01 -19.00
CA GLY A 180 19.28 9.72 -19.47
C GLY A 180 19.05 11.23 -19.65
N LEU A 181 17.90 11.62 -20.23
CA LEU A 181 17.49 13.02 -20.34
C LEU A 181 17.11 13.63 -18.97
N ALA A 182 16.53 12.83 -18.06
CA ALA A 182 16.20 13.27 -16.71
C ALA A 182 17.45 13.76 -15.92
N THR A 183 18.55 13.02 -16.06
CA THR A 183 19.82 13.30 -15.36
C THR A 183 20.47 14.59 -15.86
N THR A 184 20.33 14.91 -17.16
CA THR A 184 20.82 16.18 -17.74
C THR A 184 19.90 17.37 -17.47
N GLY A 185 18.60 17.12 -17.25
CA GLY A 185 17.61 18.12 -16.85
C GLY A 185 17.63 18.51 -15.36
N GLY A 186 18.51 17.90 -14.55
CA GLY A 186 18.67 18.21 -13.13
C GLY A 186 17.69 17.49 -12.20
N VAL A 187 16.88 16.57 -12.72
CA VAL A 187 16.08 15.66 -11.89
C VAL A 187 16.99 14.52 -11.45
N GLN A 188 17.33 14.47 -10.16
CA GLN A 188 18.06 13.33 -9.59
C GLN A 188 17.15 12.10 -9.66
N CYS A 189 17.30 11.30 -10.72
CA CYS A 189 16.86 9.92 -10.70
C CYS A 189 17.60 9.25 -9.54
N ALA A 190 16.87 8.83 -8.51
CA ALA A 190 17.42 7.99 -7.45
C ALA A 190 18.24 6.87 -8.10
N ALA A 191 19.41 6.61 -7.53
CA ALA A 191 20.57 5.93 -8.08
C ALA A 191 20.37 4.42 -8.37
N GLY A 192 19.25 4.04 -8.98
CA GLY A 192 18.94 2.67 -9.36
C GLY A 192 19.23 2.33 -10.83
N ALA A 193 19.43 3.34 -11.70
CA ALA A 193 19.52 3.15 -13.15
C ALA A 193 20.93 3.28 -13.75
N LEU A 194 21.96 3.46 -12.91
CA LEU A 194 23.37 3.40 -13.32
C LEU A 194 23.93 2.00 -13.00
N SER A 195 23.31 0.96 -13.54
CA SER A 195 24.07 -0.24 -13.90
C SER A 195 24.86 0.13 -15.14
N ALA A 196 26.11 0.52 -14.94
CA ALA A 196 27.06 0.89 -15.96
C ALA A 196 27.72 -0.33 -16.62
N ASP A 197 27.05 -1.48 -16.66
CA ASP A 197 27.57 -2.71 -17.26
C ASP A 197 26.45 -3.44 -18.05
N ASP A 198 26.06 -2.88 -19.20
CA ASP A 198 25.45 -3.63 -20.30
C ASP A 198 26.05 -3.09 -21.61
N CYS A 199 27.32 -3.48 -21.83
CA CYS A 199 28.01 -3.41 -23.11
C CYS A 199 28.73 -4.74 -23.36
#